data_AF-A0A3R6M702-F1
#
_entry.id   AF-A0A3R6M702-F1
#
_cell.length_a   1.000
_cell.length_b   1.000
_cell.length_c   1.000
_cell.angle_alpha   90.00
_cell.angle_beta   90.00
_cell.angle_gamma   90.00
#
_symmetry.space_group_name_H-M   'P 1'
#
loop_
_entity.id
_entity.type
_entity.pdbx_description
1 polymer ?
#
loop_
_entity_poly.entity_id
_entity_poly.type
_entity_poly.pdbx_seq_one_letter_code
_entity_poly.pdbx_strand_id
1 'polypeptide(L)'
;MKQTDIYTEALICLRSILQTDHPEFKNWIGWLERDIQDWNQQREVAHHLRAYGGMGSFNDLPSMRGNHDYIFGFLKSVCYAFGHLYGKREGISPEALMEECLHDVEQAAYHPHKALNQAIAQHLMQGDLQENLDRL
;
A
#
# COMPACT_ATOMS: atom_id res chain seq x y z
N MET A 1 19.31 4.59 5.60
CA MET A 1 18.01 4.08 5.12
C MET A 1 17.37 3.35 6.29
N LYS A 2 16.11 3.67 6.62
CA LYS A 2 15.37 2.84 7.57
C LYS A 2 15.16 1.49 6.87
N GLN A 3 15.56 0.41 7.52
CA GLN A 3 15.46 -0.93 6.95
C GLN A 3 14.05 -1.48 7.21
N THR A 4 13.06 -0.91 6.53
CA THR A 4 11.68 -1.39 6.51
C THR A 4 11.42 -1.98 5.13
N ASP A 5 10.80 -3.15 5.06
CA ASP A 5 10.41 -3.70 3.76
C ASP A 5 9.31 -2.84 3.11
N ILE A 6 9.37 -2.70 1.78
CA ILE A 6 8.52 -1.78 1.01
C ILE A 6 7.03 -2.08 1.21
N TYR A 7 6.66 -3.35 1.32
CA TYR A 7 5.26 -3.76 1.51
C TYR A 7 4.74 -3.34 2.89
N THR A 8 5.53 -3.57 3.96
CA THR A 8 5.20 -3.09 5.31
C THR A 8 5.07 -1.57 5.35
N GLU A 9 5.98 -0.83 4.74
CA GLU A 9 5.90 0.64 4.68
C GLU A 9 4.60 1.10 3.98
N ALA A 10 4.24 0.47 2.86
CA ALA A 10 3.00 0.77 2.14
C ALA A 10 1.74 0.50 2.98
N LEU A 11 1.69 -0.64 3.70
CA LEU A 11 0.59 -0.97 4.61
C LEU A 11 0.50 0.00 5.80
N ILE A 12 1.64 0.40 6.36
CA ILE A 12 1.71 1.41 7.44
C ILE A 12 1.17 2.75 6.94
N CYS A 13 1.53 3.15 5.72
CA CYS A 13 1.04 4.39 5.11
C CYS A 13 -0.47 4.34 4.86
N LEU A 14 -1.01 3.23 4.33
CA LEU A 14 -2.46 3.02 4.20
C LEU A 14 -3.16 3.20 5.55
N ARG A 15 -2.63 2.55 6.60
CA ARG A 15 -3.21 2.63 7.94
C ARG A 15 -3.17 4.05 8.47
N SER A 16 -2.06 4.75 8.28
CA SER A 16 -1.86 6.11 8.77
C SER A 16 -2.80 7.10 8.09
N ILE A 17 -2.95 7.03 6.76
CA ILE A 17 -3.90 7.86 6.02
C ILE A 17 -5.33 7.59 6.52
N LEU A 18 -5.73 6.31 6.59
CA LEU A 18 -7.07 5.94 7.02
C LEU A 18 -7.37 6.38 8.45
N GLN A 19 -6.41 6.25 9.35
CA GLN A 19 -6.54 6.67 10.74
C GLN A 19 -6.64 8.20 10.88
N THR A 20 -5.93 8.95 10.03
CA THR A 20 -5.96 10.42 10.04
C THR A 20 -7.27 10.96 9.46
N ASP A 21 -7.70 10.43 8.31
CA ASP A 21 -8.81 11.00 7.56
C ASP A 21 -10.17 10.43 7.99
N HIS A 22 -10.20 9.16 8.41
CA HIS A 22 -11.39 8.42 8.82
C HIS A 22 -11.17 7.52 10.05
N PRO A 23 -10.86 8.10 11.23
CA PRO A 23 -10.67 7.33 12.47
C PRO A 23 -11.91 6.52 12.90
N GLU A 24 -13.08 6.83 12.36
CA GLU A 24 -14.32 6.06 12.56
C GLU A 24 -14.27 4.65 11.94
N PHE A 25 -13.43 4.39 10.94
CA PHE A 25 -13.34 3.10 10.24
C PHE A 25 -12.42 2.09 10.93
N LYS A 26 -12.67 1.88 12.23
CA LYS A 26 -11.86 1.01 13.11
C LYS A 26 -11.68 -0.42 12.57
N ASN A 27 -12.68 -0.98 11.89
CA ASN A 27 -12.59 -2.33 11.33
C ASN A 27 -11.54 -2.42 10.22
N TRP A 28 -11.53 -1.46 9.29
CA TRP A 28 -10.55 -1.41 8.21
C TRP A 28 -9.14 -1.07 8.72
N ILE A 29 -9.04 -0.20 9.73
CA ILE A 29 -7.76 0.06 10.42
C ILE A 29 -7.23 -1.24 11.04
N GLY A 30 -8.08 -1.97 11.78
CA GLY A 30 -7.71 -3.26 12.37
C GLY A 30 -7.36 -4.34 11.34
N TRP A 31 -7.97 -4.29 10.15
CA TRP A 31 -7.59 -5.17 9.04
C TRP A 31 -6.18 -4.88 8.53
N LEU A 32 -5.79 -3.61 8.39
CA LEU A 32 -4.41 -3.26 8.01
C LEU A 32 -3.40 -3.62 9.10
N GLU A 33 -3.76 -3.44 10.37
CA GLU A 33 -2.91 -3.89 11.49
C GLU A 33 -2.67 -5.40 11.43
N ARG A 34 -3.72 -6.17 11.12
CA ARG A 34 -3.60 -7.60 10.91
C ARG A 34 -2.74 -7.93 9.69
N ASP A 35 -2.93 -7.26 8.56
CA ASP A 35 -2.11 -7.47 7.36
C ASP A 35 -0.62 -7.25 7.65
N ILE A 36 -0.28 -6.19 8.40
CA ILE A 36 1.09 -5.89 8.83
C ILE A 36 1.63 -7.01 9.72
N GLN A 37 0.82 -7.51 10.66
CA GLN A 37 1.22 -8.58 11.56
C GLN A 37 1.45 -9.90 10.81
N ASP A 38 0.48 -10.31 10.01
CA ASP A 38 0.47 -11.55 9.23
C ASP A 38 1.68 -11.56 8.26
N TRP A 39 1.98 -10.42 7.63
CA TRP A 39 3.18 -10.27 6.82
C TRP A 39 4.49 -10.35 7.63
N ASN A 40 4.62 -9.58 8.70
CA ASN A 40 5.87 -9.54 9.47
C ASN A 40 6.20 -10.86 10.18
N GLN A 41 5.19 -11.63 10.59
CA GLN A 41 5.39 -12.88 11.32
C GLN A 41 5.49 -14.09 10.40
N GLN A 42 4.68 -14.13 9.34
CA GLN A 42 4.47 -15.34 8.55
C GLN A 42 4.64 -15.12 7.04
N ARG A 43 4.88 -13.88 6.59
CA ARG A 43 4.88 -13.49 5.18
C ARG A 43 3.56 -13.89 4.49
N GLU A 44 2.44 -13.68 5.17
CA GLU A 44 1.11 -14.10 4.75
C GLU A 44 0.33 -12.91 4.15
N VAL A 45 -0.46 -13.15 3.09
CA VAL A 45 -1.20 -12.10 2.35
C VAL A 45 -2.67 -12.46 2.06
N ALA A 46 -3.15 -13.61 2.51
CA ALA A 46 -4.51 -14.08 2.26
C ALA A 46 -5.54 -13.25 3.00
N HIS A 47 -5.25 -12.78 4.21
CA HIS A 47 -6.14 -11.82 4.87
C HIS A 47 -6.31 -10.54 4.03
N HIS A 48 -5.19 -9.96 3.58
CA HIS A 48 -5.18 -8.77 2.71
C HIS A 48 -6.04 -8.98 1.45
N LEU A 49 -5.80 -10.06 0.71
CA LEU A 49 -6.54 -10.37 -0.52
C LEU A 49 -8.05 -10.54 -0.27
N ARG A 50 -8.44 -11.11 0.87
CA ARG A 50 -9.85 -11.24 1.25
C ARG A 50 -10.47 -9.91 1.63
N ALA A 51 -9.73 -9.04 2.34
CA ALA A 51 -10.20 -7.72 2.75
C ALA A 51 -10.42 -6.76 1.56
N TYR A 52 -9.77 -7.02 0.42
CA TYR A 52 -9.88 -6.22 -0.80
C TYR A 52 -10.98 -6.70 -1.78
N GLY A 53 -11.65 -7.82 -1.51
CA GLY A 53 -12.67 -8.40 -2.39
C GLY A 53 -14.09 -8.38 -1.80
N GLY A 54 -15.07 -7.96 -2.59
CA GLY A 54 -16.51 -8.04 -2.25
C GLY A 54 -17.11 -6.76 -1.68
N MET A 55 -18.36 -6.85 -1.19
CA MET A 55 -19.10 -5.75 -0.56
C MET A 55 -18.63 -5.55 0.89
N GLY A 56 -18.36 -4.31 1.28
CA GLY A 56 -17.69 -3.95 2.54
C GLY A 56 -16.17 -4.08 2.49
N SER A 57 -15.56 -4.10 1.31
CA SER A 57 -14.12 -4.27 1.13
C SER A 57 -13.35 -2.97 1.29
N PHE A 58 -12.02 -3.03 1.23
CA PHE A 58 -11.16 -1.85 1.11
C PHE A 58 -11.50 -0.94 -0.09
N ASN A 59 -12.19 -1.46 -1.09
CA ASN A 59 -12.63 -0.70 -2.26
C ASN A 59 -13.90 0.13 -2.03
N ASP A 60 -14.61 -0.12 -0.93
CA ASP A 60 -15.84 0.61 -0.59
C ASP A 60 -15.60 1.80 0.36
N LEU A 61 -14.33 2.03 0.75
CA LEU A 61 -13.96 3.20 1.55
C LEU A 61 -14.23 4.50 0.77
N PRO A 62 -14.70 5.57 1.45
CA PRO A 62 -14.86 6.87 0.82
C PRO A 62 -13.51 7.47 0.43
N SER A 63 -13.55 8.59 -0.30
CA SER A 63 -12.37 9.36 -0.65
C SER A 63 -11.67 9.93 0.58
N MET A 64 -10.34 9.98 0.51
CA MET A 64 -9.50 10.60 1.55
C MET A 64 -9.37 12.12 1.32
N ARG A 65 -8.68 12.84 2.21
CA ARG A 65 -8.57 14.30 2.14
C ARG A 65 -7.41 14.73 1.24
N GLY A 66 -7.67 15.64 0.30
CA GLY A 66 -6.62 16.27 -0.51
C GLY A 66 -5.76 15.23 -1.25
N ASN A 67 -4.43 15.37 -1.14
CA ASN A 67 -3.49 14.46 -1.81
C ASN A 67 -3.52 13.02 -1.25
N HIS A 68 -4.04 12.83 -0.03
CA HIS A 68 -4.21 11.48 0.53
C HIS A 68 -5.10 10.61 -0.33
N ASP A 69 -6.09 11.16 -1.05
CA ASP A 69 -7.00 10.35 -1.88
C ASP A 69 -6.24 9.60 -2.97
N TYR A 70 -5.36 10.34 -3.66
CA TYR A 70 -4.51 9.78 -4.68
C TYR A 70 -3.47 8.81 -4.10
N ILE A 71 -2.76 9.21 -3.05
CA ILE A 71 -1.72 8.38 -2.42
C ILE A 71 -2.33 7.08 -1.89
N PHE A 72 -3.50 7.14 -1.26
CA PHE A 72 -4.21 5.98 -0.75
C PHE A 72 -4.64 5.03 -1.88
N GLY A 73 -5.15 5.58 -2.99
CA GLY A 73 -5.47 4.80 -4.19
C GLY A 73 -4.24 4.12 -4.82
N PHE A 74 -3.13 4.84 -4.89
CA PHE A 74 -1.83 4.31 -5.34
C PHE A 74 -1.38 3.14 -4.47
N LEU A 75 -1.32 3.35 -3.15
CA LEU A 75 -0.86 2.33 -2.20
C LEU A 75 -1.76 1.10 -2.20
N LYS A 76 -3.09 1.29 -2.27
CA LYS A 76 -4.05 0.19 -2.40
C LYS A 76 -3.75 -0.68 -3.62
N SER A 77 -3.49 -0.05 -4.76
CA SER A 77 -3.23 -0.74 -6.02
C SER A 77 -1.93 -1.54 -5.95
N VAL A 78 -0.88 -0.92 -5.43
CA VAL A 78 0.45 -1.55 -5.26
C VAL A 78 0.40 -2.72 -4.28
N CYS A 79 -0.22 -2.56 -3.10
CA CYS A 79 -0.34 -3.64 -2.12
C CYS A 79 -1.17 -4.81 -2.66
N TYR A 80 -2.28 -4.52 -3.37
CA TYR A 80 -3.11 -5.56 -3.96
C TYR A 80 -2.36 -6.34 -5.05
N ALA A 81 -1.65 -5.64 -5.95
CA ALA A 81 -0.83 -6.26 -6.98
C ALA A 81 0.23 -7.19 -6.37
N PHE A 82 0.93 -6.73 -5.34
CA PHE A 82 1.90 -7.54 -4.62
C PHE A 82 1.27 -8.79 -4.02
N GLY A 83 0.21 -8.65 -3.22
CA GLY A 83 -0.46 -9.80 -2.60
C GLY A 83 -0.92 -10.82 -3.64
N HIS A 84 -1.40 -10.33 -4.79
CA HIS A 84 -1.87 -11.19 -5.87
C HIS A 84 -0.75 -11.98 -6.57
N LEU A 85 0.44 -11.40 -6.69
CA LEU A 85 1.59 -12.02 -7.33
C LEU A 85 2.41 -12.88 -6.36
N TYR A 86 2.47 -12.51 -5.08
CA TYR A 86 3.31 -13.18 -4.08
C TYR A 86 2.94 -14.66 -3.92
N GLY A 87 1.65 -14.98 -3.92
CA GLY A 87 1.16 -16.37 -3.87
C GLY A 87 1.29 -17.16 -5.18
N LYS A 88 1.81 -16.56 -6.26
CA LYS A 88 1.84 -17.15 -7.61
C LYS A 88 3.24 -17.30 -8.20
N ARG A 89 4.22 -16.55 -7.70
CA ARG A 89 5.57 -16.52 -8.27
C ARG A 89 6.55 -17.15 -7.27
N GLU A 90 7.05 -18.33 -7.62
CA GLU A 90 8.08 -19.01 -6.83
C GLU A 90 9.47 -18.43 -7.13
N GLY A 91 10.31 -18.32 -6.10
CA GLY A 91 11.73 -17.96 -6.25
C GLY A 91 12.05 -16.47 -6.45
N ILE A 92 11.05 -15.58 -6.44
CA ILE A 92 11.25 -14.12 -6.40
C ILE A 92 11.26 -13.62 -4.96
N SER A 93 12.19 -12.72 -4.62
CA SER A 93 12.17 -12.11 -3.29
C SER A 93 10.99 -11.12 -3.16
N PRO A 94 10.45 -10.93 -1.95
CA PRO A 94 9.43 -9.90 -1.71
C PRO A 94 9.83 -8.52 -2.20
N GLU A 95 11.11 -8.15 -2.02
CA GLU A 95 11.65 -6.85 -2.40
C GLU A 95 11.63 -6.68 -3.93
N ALA A 96 12.13 -7.67 -4.67
CA ALA A 96 12.11 -7.64 -6.13
C ALA A 96 10.68 -7.61 -6.68
N LEU A 97 9.75 -8.31 -6.02
CA LEU A 97 8.35 -8.30 -6.41
C LEU A 97 7.68 -6.94 -6.15
N MET A 98 7.99 -6.28 -5.03
CA MET A 98 7.52 -4.92 -4.77
C MET A 98 8.09 -3.92 -5.76
N GLU A 99 9.37 -4.01 -6.10
CA GLU A 99 9.99 -3.16 -7.11
C GLU A 99 9.31 -3.31 -8.47
N GLU A 100 8.95 -4.54 -8.88
CA GLU A 100 8.17 -4.79 -10.09
C GLU A 100 6.77 -4.15 -10.00
N CYS A 101 6.06 -4.31 -8.87
CA CYS A 101 4.75 -3.68 -8.67
C CYS A 101 4.83 -2.14 -8.75
N LEU A 102 5.88 -1.54 -8.19
CA LEU A 102 6.10 -0.09 -8.26
C LEU A 102 6.40 0.34 -9.69
N HIS A 103 7.23 -0.40 -10.42
CA HIS A 103 7.55 -0.10 -11.80
C HIS A 103 6.30 -0.08 -12.69
N ASP A 104 5.42 -1.07 -12.54
CA ASP A 104 4.18 -1.15 -13.31
C ASP A 104 3.26 0.05 -13.04
N VAL A 105 3.14 0.48 -11.78
CA VAL A 105 2.30 1.63 -11.40
C VAL A 105 2.94 2.97 -11.78
N GLU A 106 4.27 3.07 -11.80
CA GLU A 106 5.00 4.22 -12.35
C GLU A 106 4.78 4.38 -13.86
N GLN A 107 4.68 3.27 -14.59
CA GLN A 107 4.49 3.24 -16.05
C GLN A 107 3.02 3.25 -16.47
N ALA A 108 2.07 3.02 -15.55
CA ALA A 108 0.64 3.11 -15.84
C ALA A 108 0.33 4.48 -16.45
N ALA A 109 -0.26 4.48 -17.66
CA ALA A 109 -0.37 5.61 -18.58
C ALA A 109 -1.22 6.81 -18.10
N TYR A 110 -1.51 6.94 -16.81
CA TYR A 110 -2.17 8.08 -16.21
C TYR A 110 -1.19 9.26 -16.09
N HIS A 111 -1.00 9.93 -17.23
CA HIS A 111 -0.08 11.04 -17.43
C HIS A 111 -0.17 12.24 -16.46
N PRO A 112 -1.29 12.58 -15.77
CA PRO A 112 -1.27 13.74 -14.87
C PRO A 112 -0.48 13.52 -13.58
N HIS A 113 -0.17 12.27 -13.19
CA HIS A 113 0.42 11.97 -11.87
C HIS A 113 1.80 11.31 -11.91
N LYS A 114 2.45 11.25 -13.07
CA LYS A 114 3.74 10.54 -13.21
C LYS A 114 4.81 10.99 -12.20
N ALA A 115 4.96 12.31 -12.01
CA ALA A 115 5.92 12.85 -11.04
C ALA A 115 5.56 12.49 -9.60
N LEU A 116 4.27 12.49 -9.26
CA LEU A 116 3.79 12.09 -7.94
C LEU A 116 3.97 10.58 -7.71
N ASN A 117 3.69 9.73 -8.70
CA ASN A 117 3.95 8.29 -8.64
C ASN A 117 5.42 8.00 -8.34
N GLN A 118 6.33 8.68 -9.04
CA GLN A 118 7.77 8.55 -8.82
C GLN A 118 8.18 9.02 -7.42
N ALA A 119 7.60 10.12 -6.92
CA ALA A 119 7.87 10.60 -5.57
C ALA A 119 7.39 9.60 -4.50
N ILE A 120 6.16 9.07 -4.63
CA ILE A 120 5.62 8.06 -3.72
C ILE A 120 6.51 6.81 -3.74
N ALA A 121 6.87 6.31 -4.92
CA ALA A 121 7.71 5.12 -5.06
C ALA A 121 9.11 5.32 -4.45
N GLN A 122 9.74 6.48 -4.66
CA GLN A 122 11.03 6.81 -4.06
C GLN A 122 10.96 6.83 -2.53
N HIS A 123 9.93 7.46 -1.95
CA HIS A 123 9.75 7.49 -0.51
C HIS A 123 9.43 6.10 0.09
N LEU A 124 8.69 5.27 -0.63
CA LEU A 124 8.49 3.86 -0.25
C LEU A 124 9.81 3.08 -0.21
N MET A 125 10.65 3.22 -1.23
CA MET A 125 11.95 2.55 -1.28
C MET A 125 12.93 3.07 -0.21
N GLN A 126 12.77 4.32 0.24
CA GLN A 126 13.58 4.92 1.29
C GLN A 126 13.07 4.59 2.71
N GLY A 127 11.83 4.09 2.83
CA GLY A 127 11.19 3.79 4.10
C GLY A 127 10.82 5.04 4.90
N ASP A 128 10.47 6.13 4.20
CA ASP A 128 10.15 7.43 4.79
C ASP A 128 8.85 8.06 4.25
N LEU A 129 8.03 7.29 3.53
CA LEU A 129 6.77 7.80 2.98
C LEU A 129 5.84 8.28 4.08
N GLN A 130 5.72 7.53 5.19
CA GLN A 130 4.83 7.91 6.29
C GLN A 130 5.14 9.32 6.83
N GLU A 131 6.43 9.69 6.91
CA GLU A 131 6.89 10.98 7.43
C GLU A 131 6.68 12.14 6.45
N ASN A 132 6.41 11.84 5.19
CA ASN A 132 6.31 12.80 4.11
C ASN A 132 4.91 12.86 3.46
N LEU A 133 3.91 12.12 3.98
CA LEU A 133 2.55 12.09 3.43
C LEU A 133 1.95 13.49 3.21
N ASP A 134 2.05 14.37 4.21
CA ASP A 134 1.49 15.73 4.14
C ASP A 134 2.29 16.69 3.26
N ARG A 135 3.49 16.29 2.81
CA ARG A 135 4.41 17.11 2.00
C ARG A 135 4.36 16.78 0.52
N LEU A 136 3.76 15.66 0.15
CA LEU A 136 3.52 15.21 -1.22
C LEU A 136 2.25 15.85 -1.78
#